data_AF-A0A959QQ73-F1
#
_entry.id   AF-A0A959QQ73-F1
#
_cell.length_a   1.000
_cell.length_b   1.000
_cell.length_c   1.000
_cell.angle_alpha   90.00
_cell.angle_beta   90.00
_cell.angle_gamma   90.00
#
_symmetry.space_group_name_H-M   'P 1'
#
loop_
_entity.id
_entity.type
_entity.pdbx_description
1 polymer ?
#
loop_
_entity_poly.entity_id
_entity_poly.type
_entity_poly.pdbx_seq_one_letter_code
_entity_poly.pdbx_strand_id
1 'polypeptide(L)' 'FSPISVLHYEYYDTYEDVKILLQSDDNIQCVVGYDFVPFGASQTPTLNDYADNVDTMMFLSGL' A
#
# COMPACT_ATOMS: atom_id res chain seq x y z
N PHE A 1 11.87 0.72 -6.31
CA PHE A 1 12.92 1.43 -5.55
C PHE A 1 12.36 2.78 -5.17
N SER A 2 12.24 3.07 -3.87
CA SER A 2 11.72 4.35 -3.37
C SER A 2 12.89 5.12 -2.74
N PRO A 3 13.42 6.16 -3.40
CA PRO A 3 14.56 6.91 -2.88
C PRO A 3 14.21 7.60 -1.55
N ILE A 4 15.14 7.55 -0.59
CA ILE A 4 14.97 8.17 0.72
C ILE A 4 14.89 9.70 0.54
N SER A 5 13.98 10.35 1.26
CA SER A 5 13.77 11.80 1.24
C SER A 5 13.28 12.39 -0.08
N VAL A 6 12.64 11.57 -0.93
CA VAL A 6 11.98 12.04 -2.16
C VAL A 6 10.48 11.91 -2.02
N LEU A 7 9.76 12.99 -2.34
CA LEU A 7 8.30 12.99 -2.46
C LEU A 7 7.93 12.90 -3.94
N HIS A 8 7.24 11.83 -4.31
CA HIS A 8 6.59 11.71 -5.61
C HIS A 8 5.18 12.33 -5.50
N TYR A 9 4.86 13.28 -6.36
CA TYR A 9 3.54 13.88 -6.43
C TYR A 9 3.17 14.15 -7.89
N GLU A 10 1.88 14.13 -8.17
CA GLU A 10 1.31 14.38 -9.48
C GLU A 10 -0.01 15.16 -9.31
N TYR A 11 -0.32 16.02 -10.28
CA TYR A 11 -1.61 16.70 -10.34
C TYR A 11 -2.59 15.84 -11.15
N TYR A 12 -3.85 15.82 -10.72
CA TYR A 12 -4.94 15.15 -11.41
C TYR A 12 -6.14 16.07 -11.49
N ASP A 13 -6.96 15.89 -12.53
CA ASP A 13 -8.17 16.69 -12.73
C ASP A 13 -9.38 16.07 -12.03
N THR A 14 -9.48 14.74 -12.03
CA THR A 14 -10.59 14.02 -11.41
C THR A 14 -10.14 12.87 -10.51
N TYR A 15 -10.97 12.52 -9.53
CA TYR A 15 -10.71 11.38 -8.65
C TYR A 15 -10.70 10.04 -9.39
N GLU A 16 -11.42 9.94 -10.51
CA GLU A 16 -11.49 8.71 -11.30
C GLU A 16 -10.17 8.41 -12.01
N ASP A 17 -9.42 9.45 -12.41
CA ASP A 17 -8.07 9.32 -12.96
C ASP A 17 -7.13 8.65 -11.94
N VAL A 18 -7.24 9.05 -10.67
CA VAL A 18 -6.45 8.47 -9.58
C VAL A 18 -6.80 7.00 -9.37
N LYS A 19 -8.09 6.63 -9.40
CA LYS A 19 -8.49 5.21 -9.25
C LYS A 19 -7.92 4.33 -10.34
N ILE A 20 -7.97 4.78 -11.60
CA ILE A 20 -7.44 4.02 -12.74
C ILE A 20 -5.93 3.81 -12.57
N LEU A 21 -5.20 4.86 -12.16
CA LEU A 21 -3.76 4.77 -11.91
C LEU A 21 -3.44 3.78 -10.79
N LEU A 22 -4.15 3.86 -9.66
CA LEU A 22 -3.97 2.96 -8.52
C LEU A 22 -4.30 1.50 -8.85
N GLN A 23 -5.25 1.23 -9.75
CA GLN A 23 -5.60 -0.13 -10.17
C GLN A 23 -4.62 -0.74 -11.18
N SER A 24 -3.82 0.10 -11.85
CA SER A 24 -2.95 -0.34 -12.95
C SER A 24 -1.55 -0.79 -12.51
N ASP A 25 -1.16 -0.53 -11.26
CA ASP A 25 0.16 -0.82 -10.74
C ASP A 25 0.12 -1.93 -9.68
N ASP A 26 0.49 -3.13 -10.09
CA ASP A 26 0.58 -4.33 -9.23
C ASP A 26 1.62 -4.19 -8.11
N ASN A 27 2.50 -3.18 -8.15
CA ASN A 27 3.48 -2.93 -7.10
C ASN A 27 2.93 -2.09 -5.95
N ILE A 28 1.73 -1.52 -6.08
CA ILE A 28 1.10 -0.74 -5.00
C ILE A 28 0.55 -1.71 -3.95
N GLN A 29 1.21 -1.76 -2.80
CA GLN A 29 0.81 -2.63 -1.70
C GLN A 29 -0.20 -2.00 -0.74
N CYS A 30 -0.31 -0.66 -0.74
CA CYS A 30 -1.15 0.07 0.22
C CYS A 30 -1.46 1.48 -0.29
N VAL A 31 -2.72 1.92 -0.11
CA VAL A 31 -3.17 3.28 -0.38
C VAL A 31 -3.66 3.90 0.93
N VAL A 32 -3.25 5.14 1.21
CA VAL A 32 -3.65 5.88 2.42
C VAL A 32 -4.58 7.02 2.03
N GLY A 33 -5.75 7.11 2.64
CA GLY A 33 -6.72 8.15 2.34
C GLY A 33 -8.14 7.84 2.79
N TYR A 34 -9.08 8.70 2.38
CA TYR A 34 -10.51 8.46 2.56
C TYR A 34 -10.92 7.20 1.79
N ASP A 35 -11.70 6.31 2.43
CA ASP A 35 -12.07 4.96 1.94
C ASP A 35 -10.90 3.96 1.79
N PHE A 36 -9.69 4.29 2.25
CA PHE A 36 -8.52 3.40 2.24
C PHE A 36 -7.91 3.28 3.65
N VAL A 37 -6.62 2.87 3.75
CA VAL A 37 -5.92 2.83 5.04
C VAL A 37 -5.92 4.25 5.65
N PRO A 38 -6.33 4.42 6.91
CA PRO A 38 -6.35 5.74 7.53
C PRO A 38 -4.97 6.37 7.63
N PHE A 39 -4.92 7.70 7.59
CA PHE A 39 -3.68 8.45 7.87
C PHE A 39 -3.07 8.04 9.22
N GLY A 40 -1.76 7.82 9.23
CA GLY A 40 -1.02 7.39 10.42
C GLY A 40 -1.07 5.89 10.73
N ALA A 41 -1.86 5.10 10.00
CA ALA A 41 -1.99 3.65 10.24
C ALA A 41 -1.12 2.77 9.32
N SER A 42 -0.57 3.31 8.22
CA SER A 42 0.17 2.53 7.22
C SER A 42 1.47 1.89 7.73
N GLN A 43 2.02 2.36 8.85
CA GLN A 43 3.22 1.80 9.48
C GLN A 43 2.91 0.90 10.68
N THR A 44 1.63 0.59 10.91
CA THR A 44 1.17 -0.27 11.99
C THR A 44 0.27 -1.39 11.45
N PRO A 45 0.78 -2.26 10.56
CA PRO A 45 0.01 -3.39 10.04
C PRO A 45 -0.39 -4.33 11.18
N THR A 46 -1.61 -4.84 11.13
CA THR A 46 -2.04 -5.96 11.96
C THR A 46 -1.49 -7.28 11.41
N LEU A 47 -1.61 -8.36 12.17
CA LEU A 47 -1.15 -9.69 11.76
C LEU A 47 -1.77 -10.18 10.44
N ASN A 48 -2.94 -9.67 10.08
CA ASN A 48 -3.65 -10.05 8.86
C ASN A 48 -3.37 -9.10 7.68
N ASP A 49 -2.64 -8.00 7.88
CA ASP A 49 -2.36 -6.99 6.85
C ASP A 49 -1.08 -7.27 6.06
N TYR A 50 -0.27 -8.23 6.50
CA TYR A 50 0.87 -8.73 5.73
C TYR A 50 0.36 -9.57 4.56
N ALA A 51 0.40 -9.01 3.36
CA ALA A 51 -0.18 -9.61 2.16
C ALA A 51 0.89 -10.22 1.24
N ASP A 52 0.63 -11.48 0.86
CA ASP A 52 0.99 -12.12 -0.43
C ASP A 52 0.26 -13.49 -0.59
N ASN A 53 -0.88 -13.73 0.08
CA ASN A 53 -1.42 -15.09 0.33
C ASN A 53 -0.41 -16.05 1.01
N VAL A 54 0.67 -15.51 1.56
CA VAL A 54 1.67 -16.26 2.31
C VAL A 54 1.23 -16.32 3.76
N ASP A 55 1.04 -17.52 4.28
CA ASP A 55 0.79 -17.73 5.70
C ASP A 55 2.01 -17.24 6.49
N THR A 56 1.87 -16.06 7.09
CA THR A 56 2.93 -15.39 7.85
C THR A 56 3.35 -16.23 9.06
N MET A 57 2.43 -16.97 9.67
CA MET A 57 2.74 -17.88 10.77
C MET A 57 3.50 -19.11 10.27
N MET A 58 3.14 -19.63 9.10
CA MET A 58 3.90 -20.71 8.45
C MET A 58 5.33 -20.28 8.11
N PHE A 59 5.52 -19.09 7.53
CA PHE A 59 6.85 -18.53 7.27
C PHE A 59 7.69 -18.44 8.55
N LEU A 60 7.13 -17.86 9.61
CA LEU A 60 7.82 -17.70 10.90
C LEU A 60 8.15 -19.03 11.57
N SER A 61 7.35 -20.07 11.38
CA SER A 61 7.59 -21.39 11.96
C SER A 61 8.76 -22.16 11.33
N GLY A 62 9.22 -21.74 10.14
CA GLY A 62 10.32 -22.37 9.40
C GLY A 62 11.68 -21.68 9.53
N LEU A 63 11.75 -20.59 10.30
CA LEU A 63 12.98 -19.87 10.67
C LEU A 63 13.69 -20.53 11.85
#